data_AF-A0AA89CII7-F1
#
_entry.id   AF-A0AA89CII7-F1
#
_cell.length_a   1.000
_cell.length_b   1.000
_cell.length_c   1.000
_cell.angle_alpha   90.00
_cell.angle_beta   90.00
_cell.angle_gamma   90.00
#
_symmetry.space_group_name_H-M   'P 1'
#
loop_
_entity.id
_entity.type
_entity.pdbx_description
1 polymer ?
#
loop_
_entity_poly.entity_id
_entity_poly.type
_entity_poly.pdbx_seq_one_letter_code
_entity_poly.pdbx_strand_id
1 'polypeptide(L)' 'MTGEGDEDRLSQPNDVIGLARHLPALDPGRYVDEQARRAFDASLERWPTLAKLMGLKR' A
#
# COMPACT_ATOMS: atom_id res chain seq x y z
N MET A 1 -18.25 -7.99 26.92
CA MET A 1 -18.76 -7.92 25.54
C MET A 1 -17.78 -7.04 24.79
N THR A 2 -16.88 -7.63 24.01
CA THR A 2 -15.75 -7.00 23.31
C THR A 2 -16.21 -6.48 21.95
N GLY A 3 -15.90 -5.23 21.58
CA GLY A 3 -16.19 -4.76 20.23
C GLY A 3 -15.89 -3.30 19.86
N GLU A 4 -15.37 -2.43 20.74
CA GLU A 4 -15.10 -1.01 20.42
C GLU A 4 -13.63 -0.75 20.06
N GLY A 5 -13.07 -1.48 19.09
CA GLY A 5 -11.65 -1.33 18.71
C GLY A 5 -11.35 -1.39 17.21
N ASP A 6 -12.36 -1.55 16.36
CA ASP A 6 -12.16 -1.80 14.91
C ASP A 6 -12.61 -0.64 13.99
N GLU A 7 -13.34 0.36 14.50
CA GLU A 7 -13.80 1.50 13.68
C GLU A 7 -12.69 2.52 13.38
N ASP A 8 -11.61 2.55 14.17
CA ASP A 8 -10.51 3.53 14.01
C ASP A 8 -9.40 3.04 13.05
N ARG A 9 -9.55 1.83 12.49
CA ARG A 9 -8.62 1.27 11.49
C ARG A 9 -8.98 1.61 10.05
N LEU A 10 -10.10 2.29 9.83
CA LEU A 10 -10.39 2.89 8.53
C LEU A 10 -9.51 4.12 8.33
N SER A 11 -8.54 4.00 7.43
CA SER A 11 -7.85 5.09 6.67
C SER A 11 -6.32 4.99 6.68
N GLN A 12 -5.75 3.77 6.71
CA GLN A 12 -4.45 3.64 6.06
C GLN A 12 -4.67 3.89 4.56
N PRO A 13 -3.92 4.80 3.91
CA PRO A 13 -4.01 4.94 2.47
C PRO A 13 -3.76 3.56 1.83
N ASN A 14 -4.66 3.15 0.95
CA ASN A 14 -4.69 1.85 0.27
C ASN A 14 -4.99 0.64 1.18
N ASP A 15 -6.01 0.71 2.05
CA ASP A 15 -6.56 -0.48 2.72
C ASP A 15 -7.37 -1.37 1.75
N VAL A 16 -6.63 -2.16 0.96
CA VAL A 16 -7.18 -3.11 -0.02
C VAL A 16 -7.95 -4.24 0.69
N ILE A 17 -7.56 -4.59 1.92
CA ILE A 17 -8.21 -5.64 2.71
C ILE A 17 -9.60 -5.16 3.15
N GLY A 18 -9.69 -3.93 3.66
CA GLY A 18 -10.96 -3.28 3.95
C GLY A 18 -11.84 -3.11 2.72
N LEU A 19 -11.26 -2.78 1.57
CA LEU A 19 -11.98 -2.68 0.31
C LEU A 19 -12.55 -4.04 -0.15
N ALA A 20 -11.78 -5.12 -0.03
CA ALA A 20 -12.20 -6.47 -0.44
C ALA A 20 -13.40 -6.97 0.39
N ARG A 21 -13.57 -6.53 1.63
CA ARG A 21 -14.76 -6.84 2.47
C ARG A 21 -16.05 -6.28 1.87
N HIS A 22 -15.96 -5.18 1.14
CA HIS A 22 -17.10 -4.48 0.54
C HIS A 22 -17.25 -4.77 -0.97
N LEU A 23 -16.21 -5.31 -1.60
CA LEU A 23 -16.19 -5.61 -3.03
C LEU A 23 -15.82 -7.09 -3.26
N PRO A 24 -16.80 -8.01 -3.31
CA PRO A 24 -16.54 -9.46 -3.39
C PRO A 24 -15.78 -9.92 -4.64
N ALA A 25 -15.76 -9.09 -5.70
CA ALA A 25 -15.02 -9.35 -6.93
C ALA A 25 -13.54 -8.93 -6.85
N LEU A 26 -13.13 -8.21 -5.80
CA LEU A 26 -11.74 -7.82 -5.58
C LEU A 26 -11.03 -8.95 -4.84
N ASP A 27 -10.03 -9.55 -5.49
CA ASP A 27 -9.09 -10.45 -4.84
C ASP A 27 -7.89 -9.63 -4.33
N PRO A 28 -7.78 -9.39 -3.01
CA PRO A 28 -6.68 -8.61 -2.46
C PRO A 28 -5.32 -9.31 -2.64
N GLY A 29 -5.28 -10.64 -2.75
CA GLY A 29 -4.05 -11.39 -3.02
C GLY A 29 -3.52 -11.21 -4.44
N ARG A 30 -4.36 -10.69 -5.35
CA ARG A 30 -4.02 -10.35 -6.74
C ARG A 30 -4.01 -8.84 -7.00
N TYR A 31 -4.28 -8.03 -5.99
CA TYR A 31 -4.24 -6.59 -6.14
C TYR A 31 -2.81 -6.10 -6.31
N VAL A 32 -2.58 -5.33 -7.37
CA VAL A 32 -1.29 -4.69 -7.65
C VAL A 32 -1.49 -3.18 -7.59
N ASP A 33 -0.80 -2.53 -6.66
CA ASP A 33 -0.79 -1.08 -6.56
C ASP A 33 0.21 -0.48 -7.57
N GLU A 34 -0.28 -0.28 -8.80
CA GLU A 34 0.51 0.29 -9.89
C GLU A 34 0.95 1.73 -9.59
N GLN A 35 0.17 2.48 -8.80
CA GLN A 35 0.51 3.85 -8.42
C GLN A 35 1.69 3.85 -7.43
N ALA A 36 1.66 2.98 -6.43
CA ALA A 36 2.77 2.82 -5.50
C ALA A 36 4.05 2.38 -6.22
N ARG A 37 3.94 1.43 -7.18
CA ARG A 37 5.07 1.00 -8.02
C ARG A 37 5.71 2.18 -8.75
N ARG A 38 4.90 2.98 -9.46
CA ARG A 38 5.40 4.14 -10.21
C ARG A 38 6.00 5.21 -9.31
N ALA A 39 5.39 5.47 -8.15
CA ALA A 39 5.90 6.42 -7.17
C ALA A 39 7.26 5.98 -6.61
N PHE A 40 7.43 4.67 -6.37
CA PHE A 40 8.71 4.09 -5.97
C PHE A 40 9.76 4.27 -7.07
N ASP A 41 9.46 3.88 -8.31
CA ASP A 41 10.37 4.04 -9.45
C ASP A 41 10.82 5.50 -9.64
N ALA A 42 9.87 6.43 -9.63
CA ALA A 42 10.16 7.86 -9.76
C ALA A 42 11.01 8.38 -8.59
N SER A 43 10.84 7.83 -7.40
CA SER A 43 11.63 8.20 -6.22
C SER A 43 13.08 7.72 -6.33
N LEU A 44 13.31 6.52 -6.89
CA LEU A 44 14.67 6.02 -7.16
C LEU A 44 15.42 6.92 -8.16
N GLU A 45 14.72 7.40 -9.18
CA GLU A 45 15.29 8.31 -10.19
C GLU A 45 15.55 9.71 -9.62
N ARG A 46 14.64 10.24 -8.79
CA ARG A 46 14.75 11.57 -8.21
C ARG A 46 15.79 11.67 -7.08
N TRP A 47 16.00 10.60 -6.31
CA TRP A 47 16.86 10.59 -5.12
C TRP A 47 17.88 9.44 -5.14
N PRO A 48 18.77 9.38 -6.14
CA PRO A 48 19.63 8.21 -6.35
C PRO A 48 20.62 7.95 -5.21
N THR A 49 21.12 9.01 -4.55
CA THR A 49 22.02 8.87 -3.40
C THR A 49 21.31 8.26 -2.19
N LEU A 50 20.09 8.72 -1.90
CA LEU A 50 19.29 8.21 -0.79
C LEU A 50 18.89 6.75 -1.05
N ALA A 51 18.48 6.42 -2.28
CA ALA A 51 18.18 5.05 -2.68
C ALA A 51 19.36 4.10 -2.43
N LYS A 52 20.59 4.51 -2.80
CA LYS A 52 21.81 3.72 -2.55
C LYS A 52 22.07 3.52 -1.06
N LEU A 53 21.92 4.56 -0.25
CA LEU A 53 22.11 4.47 1.21
C LEU A 53 21.08 3.54 1.86
N MET A 54 19.84 3.56 1.38
CA MET A 54 18.77 2.68 1.83
C MET A 54 18.82 1.27 1.22
N GLY A 55 19.78 1.00 0.32
CA GLY A 55 19.88 -0.29 -0.38
C GLY A 55 18.73 -0.58 -1.34
N LEU A 56 17.97 0.44 -1.74
CA LEU A 56 16.82 0.31 -2.63
C LEU A 56 17.27 0.15 -4.09
N LYS A 57 16.69 -0.82 -4.78
CA LYS A 57 16.94 -1.13 -6.19
C LYS A 57 15.62 -1.49 -6.86
N ARG A 58 15.58 -1.34 -8.19
CA ARG A 58 14.47 -1.78 -9.04
C ARG A 58 14.47 -3.30 -9.18
#